data_AF-T0QK80-F1
#
_entry.id   AF-T0QK80-F1
#
_cell.length_a   1.000
_cell.length_b   1.000
_cell.length_c   1.000
_cell.angle_alpha   90.00
_cell.angle_beta   90.00
_cell.angle_gamma   90.00
#
_symmetry.space_group_name_H-M   'P 1'
#
loop_
_entity.id
_entity.type
_entity.pdbx_description
1 polymer ?
#
loop_
_entity_poly.entity_id
_entity_poly.type
_entity_poly.pdbx_seq_one_letter_code
_entity_poly.pdbx_strand_id
1 'polypeptide(L)'
;MNPGEALAVDVHDPSGCDYSVQWSPEERNILDNLLGDDETDHSESPPPGRNGSKHRLVLQRYRKRKREELLHLRNAANELEARLQQLQAAKAHEDRVRPPTKWRQLAVQERQHEVAARKENQQLRELVHRHMVTAQIFASVLEKTREDTQSLAVFDAPTDKWRSLILVKDTSLRTAAMHQILDREYANFDSAFIEAGLVDVSEDFQKHISKFMPDAAHEFQNVVYRRTGLPLRCVAAGLWNVIRGTTDKLPNMNRHCHTLLDVDTHTSYVSGTLSHPLGTFQRRVLCKLYFNAPDPKAATRCVIVCRSIEDDELSPYSEHSPYSNEVSWHALETNEVGGTDLKFFQKFRPSASTNANLPLNSTWMRTLEQDSRLMRRAVHQYIDEFVETPHEDSLVPSTTTCPVSH
;
A
#
# COMPACT_ATOMS: atom_id res chain seq x y z
N MET A 1 -11.67 -37.37 12.18
CA MET A 1 -11.53 -36.26 11.21
C MET A 1 -10.06 -35.89 11.17
N ASN A 2 -9.46 -35.96 9.99
CA ASN A 2 -8.01 -35.88 9.79
C ASN A 2 -7.56 -34.40 9.78
N PRO A 3 -6.53 -33.99 10.53
CA PRO A 3 -6.10 -32.58 10.61
C PRO A 3 -5.53 -32.01 9.31
N GLY A 4 -5.29 -32.85 8.30
CA GLY A 4 -4.86 -32.43 6.96
C GLY A 4 -5.98 -31.91 6.05
N GLU A 5 -7.25 -32.24 6.32
CA GLU A 5 -8.38 -31.79 5.49
C GLU A 5 -8.87 -30.38 5.84
N ALA A 6 -8.64 -29.93 7.08
CA ALA A 6 -8.96 -28.57 7.51
C ALA A 6 -8.05 -27.50 6.86
N LEU A 7 -6.86 -27.89 6.39
CA LEU A 7 -5.90 -26.97 5.76
C LEU A 7 -6.16 -26.73 4.25
N ALA A 8 -6.89 -27.63 3.58
CA ALA A 8 -7.10 -27.56 2.14
C ALA A 8 -8.35 -26.76 1.74
N VAL A 9 -9.35 -26.66 2.63
CA VAL A 9 -10.60 -25.92 2.37
C VAL A 9 -10.41 -24.40 2.40
N ASP A 10 -9.34 -23.92 3.03
CA ASP A 10 -9.06 -22.49 3.23
C ASP A 10 -8.15 -21.90 2.13
N VAL A 11 -7.99 -22.60 1.01
CA VAL A 11 -7.10 -22.22 -0.11
C VAL A 11 -7.74 -21.20 -1.06
N HIS A 12 -9.06 -21.05 -1.04
CA HIS A 12 -9.78 -20.07 -1.83
C HIS A 12 -10.77 -19.35 -0.92
N ASP A 13 -10.56 -18.06 -0.66
CA ASP A 13 -11.62 -17.17 -0.18
C ASP A 13 -12.40 -16.73 -1.43
N PRO A 14 -13.55 -17.35 -1.76
CA PRO A 14 -14.30 -17.05 -2.99
C PRO A 14 -14.98 -15.68 -2.93
N SER A 15 -14.85 -14.95 -1.82
CA SER A 15 -15.52 -13.67 -1.55
C SER A 15 -15.01 -12.50 -2.41
N GLY A 16 -13.78 -12.60 -2.96
CA GLY A 16 -13.10 -11.48 -3.62
C GLY A 16 -13.09 -11.52 -5.16
N CYS A 17 -13.62 -12.58 -5.78
CA CYS A 17 -13.56 -12.75 -7.23
C CYS A 17 -14.99 -12.75 -7.78
N ASP A 18 -15.33 -11.74 -8.58
CA ASP A 18 -16.53 -11.76 -9.42
C ASP A 18 -16.32 -12.84 -10.50
N TYR A 19 -16.81 -14.05 -10.24
CA TYR A 19 -16.72 -15.19 -11.14
C TYR A 19 -17.82 -15.17 -12.22
N SER A 20 -18.46 -14.02 -12.48
CA SER A 20 -19.41 -13.92 -13.57
C SER A 20 -18.69 -14.08 -14.92
N VAL A 21 -18.86 -15.24 -15.56
CA VAL A 21 -18.36 -15.49 -16.91
C VAL A 21 -19.19 -14.64 -17.88
N GLN A 22 -18.73 -13.42 -18.14
CA GLN A 22 -19.33 -12.54 -19.14
C GLN A 22 -18.82 -12.92 -20.54
N TRP A 23 -19.57 -13.78 -21.22
CA TRP A 23 -19.29 -14.13 -22.62
C TRP A 23 -19.41 -12.90 -23.51
N SER A 24 -18.44 -12.69 -24.41
CA SER A 24 -18.52 -11.61 -25.40
C SER A 24 -19.66 -11.86 -26.39
N PRO A 25 -20.20 -10.81 -27.04
CA PRO A 25 -21.25 -10.97 -28.05
C PRO A 25 -20.80 -11.84 -29.24
N GLU A 26 -19.52 -11.76 -29.59
CA GLU A 26 -18.89 -12.52 -30.66
C GLU A 26 -18.75 -14.00 -30.28
N GLU A 27 -18.35 -14.28 -29.04
CA GLU A 27 -18.30 -15.65 -28.51
C GLU A 27 -19.69 -16.29 -28.46
N ARG A 28 -20.72 -15.53 -28.05
CA ARG A 28 -22.12 -16.00 -28.09
C ARG A 28 -22.57 -16.31 -29.51
N ASN A 29 -22.20 -15.47 -30.48
CA ASN A 29 -22.58 -15.65 -31.88
C ASN A 29 -21.84 -16.83 -32.54
N ILE A 30 -20.55 -17.03 -32.22
CA ILE A 30 -19.79 -18.21 -32.65
C ILE A 30 -20.40 -19.49 -32.05
N LEU A 31 -20.81 -19.44 -30.78
CA LEU A 31 -21.49 -20.55 -30.11
C LEU A 31 -22.86 -20.84 -30.73
N ASP A 32 -23.67 -19.81 -30.99
CA ASP A 32 -24.98 -19.96 -31.63
C ASP A 32 -24.86 -20.50 -33.06
N ASN A 33 -23.85 -20.10 -33.83
CA ASN A 33 -23.59 -20.65 -35.17
C ASN A 33 -23.08 -22.11 -35.15
N LEU A 34 -22.37 -22.52 -34.10
CA LEU A 34 -21.95 -23.91 -33.90
C LEU A 34 -23.09 -24.81 -33.40
N LEU A 35 -24.07 -24.21 -32.73
CA LEU A 35 -25.22 -24.87 -32.10
C LEU A 35 -26.48 -24.84 -32.96
N GLY A 36 -26.58 -23.88 -33.88
CA GLY A 36 -27.68 -23.72 -34.83
C GLY A 36 -27.97 -25.02 -35.54
N ASP A 37 -29.22 -25.47 -35.44
CA ASP A 37 -29.67 -26.60 -36.21
C ASP A 37 -29.65 -26.19 -37.69
N ASP A 38 -29.12 -27.07 -38.56
CA ASP A 38 -29.42 -27.05 -39.99
C ASP A 38 -30.90 -27.45 -40.19
N GLU A 39 -31.84 -26.73 -39.57
CA GLU A 39 -33.29 -26.83 -39.79
C GLU A 39 -33.71 -25.96 -41.00
N THR A 40 -32.75 -25.48 -41.80
CA THR A 40 -32.98 -24.94 -43.14
C THR A 40 -32.25 -25.77 -44.17
N ASP A 41 -32.78 -26.97 -44.44
CA ASP A 41 -32.48 -27.70 -45.68
C ASP A 41 -33.79 -28.30 -46.24
N HIS A 42 -34.77 -27.41 -46.46
CA HIS A 42 -35.84 -27.66 -47.42
C HIS A 42 -35.37 -27.18 -48.80
N SER A 43 -35.16 -28.15 -49.69
CA SER A 43 -34.98 -28.04 -51.15
C SER A 43 -33.59 -27.64 -51.67
N GLU A 44 -32.71 -28.63 -51.88
CA GLU A 44 -32.23 -29.04 -53.22
C GLU A 44 -31.21 -30.19 -53.09
N SER A 45 -31.44 -31.27 -53.84
CA SER A 45 -30.55 -32.45 -53.88
C SER A 45 -29.24 -32.18 -54.64
N PRO A 46 -28.05 -32.52 -54.09
CA PRO A 46 -26.83 -32.71 -54.88
C PRO A 46 -26.42 -34.21 -54.97
N PRO A 47 -25.56 -34.59 -55.94
CA PRO A 47 -25.36 -35.97 -56.37
C PRO A 47 -24.59 -36.85 -55.37
N PRO A 48 -24.63 -38.20 -55.51
CA PRO A 48 -24.18 -39.11 -54.47
C PRO A 48 -22.66 -39.29 -54.50
N GLY A 49 -21.93 -38.45 -53.76
CA GLY A 49 -20.56 -38.72 -53.35
C GLY A 49 -20.54 -39.61 -52.09
N ARG A 50 -20.25 -40.90 -52.24
CA ARG A 50 -20.21 -41.93 -51.16
C ARG A 50 -19.33 -41.60 -49.92
N ASN A 51 -18.56 -40.52 -49.95
CA ASN A 51 -17.67 -40.09 -48.85
C ASN A 51 -18.25 -38.95 -47.97
N GLY A 52 -19.26 -38.20 -48.43
CA GLY A 52 -19.83 -37.07 -47.68
C GLY A 52 -20.73 -37.48 -46.51
N SER A 53 -21.38 -38.64 -46.61
CA SER A 53 -22.29 -39.18 -45.58
C SER A 53 -21.56 -39.52 -44.27
N LYS A 54 -20.35 -40.11 -44.35
CA LYS A 54 -19.53 -40.42 -43.17
C LYS A 54 -19.02 -39.16 -42.47
N HIS A 55 -18.58 -38.16 -43.25
CA HIS A 55 -18.13 -36.87 -42.72
C HIS A 55 -19.26 -36.12 -42.01
N ARG A 56 -20.47 -36.11 -42.59
CA ARG A 56 -21.67 -35.52 -41.98
C ARG A 56 -22.05 -36.20 -40.65
N LEU A 57 -21.98 -37.54 -40.60
CA LEU A 57 -22.24 -38.30 -39.37
C LEU A 57 -21.18 -38.05 -38.29
N VAL A 58 -19.91 -37.89 -38.67
CA VAL A 58 -18.82 -37.55 -37.74
C VAL A 58 -19.00 -36.15 -37.16
N LEU A 59 -19.33 -35.16 -38.00
CA LEU A 59 -19.66 -33.80 -37.57
C LEU A 59 -20.88 -33.77 -36.64
N GLN A 60 -21.94 -34.52 -36.96
CA GLN A 60 -23.14 -34.59 -36.12
C GLN A 60 -22.84 -35.21 -34.75
N ARG A 61 -22.02 -36.27 -34.69
CA ARG A 61 -21.54 -36.86 -33.42
C ARG A 61 -20.66 -35.89 -32.64
N TYR A 62 -19.80 -35.14 -33.32
CA TYR A 62 -18.95 -34.12 -32.70
C TYR A 62 -19.77 -32.97 -32.11
N ARG A 63 -20.73 -32.41 -32.87
CA ARG A 63 -21.68 -31.38 -32.40
C ARG A 63 -22.49 -31.87 -31.20
N LYS A 64 -23.00 -33.10 -31.25
CA LYS A 64 -23.73 -33.73 -30.13
C LYS A 64 -22.85 -33.85 -28.88
N ARG A 65 -21.63 -34.37 -29.02
CA ARG A 65 -20.67 -34.49 -27.90
C ARG A 65 -20.34 -33.12 -27.30
N LYS A 66 -20.15 -32.09 -28.13
CA LYS A 66 -19.89 -30.72 -27.66
C LYS A 66 -21.08 -30.10 -26.93
N ARG A 67 -22.31 -30.35 -27.38
CA ARG A 67 -23.54 -29.95 -26.67
C ARG A 67 -23.64 -30.62 -25.30
N GLU A 68 -23.39 -31.92 -25.24
CA GLU A 68 -23.40 -32.69 -23.98
C GLU A 68 -22.32 -32.19 -23.01
N GLU A 69 -21.11 -31.89 -23.51
CA GLU A 69 -20.01 -31.32 -22.73
C GLU A 69 -20.38 -29.92 -22.19
N LEU A 70 -20.99 -29.06 -23.00
CA LEU A 70 -21.45 -27.74 -22.55
C LEU A 70 -22.56 -27.81 -21.50
N LEU A 71 -23.54 -28.70 -21.70
CA LEU A 71 -24.60 -28.94 -20.71
C LEU A 71 -24.02 -29.44 -19.39
N HIS A 72 -23.05 -30.36 -19.46
CA HIS A 72 -22.36 -30.85 -18.28
C HIS A 72 -21.59 -29.74 -17.55
N LEU A 73 -20.84 -28.91 -18.28
CA LEU A 73 -20.12 -27.77 -17.71
C LEU A 73 -21.05 -26.73 -17.10
N ARG A 74 -22.19 -26.44 -17.74
CA ARG A 74 -23.20 -25.50 -17.22
C ARG A 74 -23.86 -26.01 -15.94
N ASN A 75 -24.19 -27.30 -15.89
CA ASN A 75 -24.71 -27.92 -14.68
C ASN A 75 -23.68 -27.93 -13.55
N ALA A 76 -22.42 -28.22 -13.87
CA ALA A 76 -21.32 -28.15 -12.90
C ALA A 76 -21.09 -26.72 -12.38
N ALA A 77 -21.18 -25.70 -13.26
CA ALA A 77 -21.08 -24.30 -12.85
C ALA A 77 -22.22 -23.92 -11.89
N ASN A 78 -23.47 -24.26 -12.22
CA ASN A 78 -24.63 -24.00 -11.36
C ASN A 78 -24.51 -24.72 -10.00
N GLU A 79 -24.01 -25.96 -9.98
CA GLU A 79 -23.78 -26.72 -8.74
C GLU A 79 -22.70 -26.06 -7.87
N LEU A 80 -21.62 -25.59 -8.49
CA LEU A 80 -20.54 -24.88 -7.79
C LEU A 80 -21.02 -23.53 -7.26
N GLU A 81 -21.80 -22.77 -8.03
CA GLU A 81 -22.40 -21.51 -7.57
C GLU A 81 -23.34 -21.75 -6.38
N ALA A 82 -24.18 -22.78 -6.43
CA ALA A 82 -25.06 -23.14 -5.31
C ALA A 82 -24.27 -23.53 -4.05
N ARG A 83 -23.19 -24.31 -4.20
CA ARG A 83 -22.29 -24.64 -3.08
C ARG A 83 -21.59 -23.41 -2.52
N LEU A 84 -21.16 -22.49 -3.39
CA LEU A 84 -20.52 -21.23 -2.99
C LEU A 84 -21.49 -20.39 -2.16
N GLN A 85 -22.74 -20.23 -2.61
CA GLN A 85 -23.78 -19.53 -1.86
C GLN A 85 -24.07 -20.18 -0.49
N GLN A 86 -24.11 -21.51 -0.42
CA GLN A 86 -24.28 -22.23 0.85
C GLN A 86 -23.11 -21.99 1.80
N LEU A 87 -21.87 -22.03 1.31
CA LEU A 87 -20.68 -21.76 2.12
C LEU A 87 -20.63 -20.30 2.60
N GLN A 88 -21.00 -19.34 1.74
CA GLN A 88 -21.13 -17.93 2.12
C GLN A 88 -22.20 -17.72 3.18
N ALA A 89 -23.37 -18.36 3.04
CA ALA A 89 -24.43 -18.27 4.03
C ALA A 89 -24.02 -18.90 5.38
N ALA A 90 -23.33 -20.05 5.35
CA ALA A 90 -22.80 -20.70 6.54
C ALA A 90 -21.74 -19.84 7.23
N LYS A 91 -20.79 -19.27 6.47
CA LYS A 91 -19.77 -18.34 6.98
C LYS A 91 -20.39 -17.09 7.58
N ALA A 92 -21.34 -16.46 6.90
CA ALA A 92 -22.04 -15.28 7.42
C ALA A 92 -22.83 -15.60 8.71
N HIS A 93 -23.42 -16.80 8.82
CA HIS A 93 -24.05 -17.24 10.05
C HIS A 93 -23.02 -17.46 11.17
N GLU A 94 -21.89 -18.10 10.87
CA GLU A 94 -20.80 -18.28 11.83
C GLU A 94 -20.25 -16.93 12.32
N ASP A 95 -20.01 -15.98 11.42
CA ASP A 95 -19.50 -14.65 11.75
C ASP A 95 -20.50 -13.84 12.59
N ARG A 96 -21.82 -14.09 12.46
CA ARG A 96 -22.84 -13.50 13.34
C ARG A 96 -22.82 -14.10 14.74
N VAL A 97 -22.62 -15.41 14.85
CA VAL A 97 -22.59 -16.12 16.14
C VAL A 97 -21.26 -15.91 16.86
N ARG A 98 -20.16 -15.84 16.10
CA ARG A 98 -18.79 -15.67 16.56
C ARG A 98 -18.08 -14.70 15.61
N PRO A 99 -18.09 -13.39 15.92
CA PRO A 99 -17.41 -12.42 15.10
C PRO A 99 -15.92 -12.80 14.97
N PRO A 100 -15.33 -12.66 13.77
CA PRO A 100 -13.93 -13.00 13.56
C PRO A 100 -13.03 -12.18 14.48
N THR A 101 -12.09 -12.86 15.13
CA THR A 101 -11.10 -12.19 15.98
C THR A 101 -10.24 -11.24 15.15
N LYS A 102 -9.70 -10.20 15.79
CA LYS A 102 -8.77 -9.24 15.15
C LYS A 102 -7.64 -9.95 14.41
N TRP A 103 -7.03 -10.95 15.02
CA TRP A 103 -5.97 -11.76 14.39
C TRP A 103 -6.47 -12.57 13.19
N ARG A 104 -7.70 -13.07 13.21
CA ARG A 104 -8.26 -13.77 12.06
C ARG A 104 -8.40 -12.82 10.86
N GLN A 105 -8.87 -11.59 11.09
CA GLN A 105 -8.97 -10.57 10.04
C GLN A 105 -7.59 -10.20 9.49
N LEU A 106 -6.64 -9.92 10.38
CA LEU A 106 -5.25 -9.59 10.01
C LEU A 106 -4.57 -10.73 9.25
N ALA A 107 -4.74 -11.98 9.69
CA ALA A 107 -4.15 -13.14 9.02
C ALA A 107 -4.71 -13.34 7.61
N VAL A 108 -6.02 -13.09 7.40
CA VAL A 108 -6.63 -13.16 6.06
C VAL A 108 -6.07 -12.06 5.16
N GLN A 109 -5.98 -10.82 5.65
CA GLN A 109 -5.40 -9.71 4.89
C GLN A 109 -3.93 -9.98 4.54
N GLU A 110 -3.11 -10.37 5.51
CA GLU A 110 -1.69 -10.65 5.29
C GLU A 110 -1.48 -11.76 4.26
N ARG A 111 -2.34 -12.79 4.29
CA ARG A 111 -2.32 -13.86 3.29
C ARG A 111 -2.67 -13.36 1.88
N GLN A 112 -3.65 -12.46 1.76
CA GLN A 112 -3.99 -11.85 0.48
C GLN A 112 -2.80 -11.02 -0.06
N HIS A 113 -2.14 -10.26 0.81
CA HIS A 113 -0.92 -9.52 0.46
C HIS A 113 0.21 -10.46 0.03
N GLU A 114 0.43 -11.57 0.74
CA GLU A 114 1.43 -12.57 0.38
C GLU A 114 1.15 -13.18 -1.01
N VAL A 115 -0.09 -13.56 -1.30
CA VAL A 115 -0.47 -14.12 -2.60
C VAL A 115 -0.25 -13.12 -3.72
N ALA A 116 -0.62 -11.86 -3.51
CA ALA A 116 -0.38 -10.78 -4.47
C ALA A 116 1.11 -10.57 -4.73
N ALA A 117 1.91 -10.49 -3.66
CA ALA A 117 3.36 -10.32 -3.74
C ALA A 117 4.06 -11.50 -4.43
N ARG A 118 3.62 -12.75 -4.19
CA ARG A 118 4.13 -13.94 -4.87
C ARG A 118 3.83 -13.91 -6.37
N LYS A 119 2.62 -13.52 -6.74
CA LYS A 119 2.21 -13.38 -8.15
C LYS A 119 3.05 -12.31 -8.85
N GLU A 120 3.23 -11.15 -8.22
CA GLU A 120 4.08 -10.08 -8.76
C GLU A 120 5.54 -10.55 -8.89
N ASN A 121 6.10 -11.20 -7.87
CA ASN A 121 7.47 -11.71 -7.92
C ASN A 121 7.64 -12.74 -9.05
N GLN A 122 6.66 -13.62 -9.25
CA GLN A 122 6.67 -14.54 -10.39
C GLN A 122 6.65 -13.78 -11.72
N GLN A 123 5.78 -12.79 -11.87
CA GLN A 123 5.72 -11.95 -13.07
C GLN A 123 7.04 -11.21 -13.31
N LEU A 124 7.65 -10.65 -12.27
CA LEU A 124 8.95 -9.99 -12.33
C LEU A 124 10.06 -10.97 -12.70
N ARG A 125 10.08 -12.18 -12.14
CA ARG A 125 11.04 -13.23 -12.52
C ARG A 125 10.87 -13.66 -13.97
N GLU A 126 9.64 -13.83 -14.44
CA GLU A 126 9.35 -14.12 -15.85
C GLU A 126 9.82 -12.98 -16.75
N LEU A 127 9.57 -11.73 -16.35
CA LEU A 127 10.01 -10.54 -17.08
C LEU A 127 11.54 -10.46 -17.13
N VAL A 128 12.22 -10.65 -16.00
CA VAL A 128 13.68 -10.72 -15.91
C VAL A 128 14.21 -11.84 -16.78
N HIS A 129 13.64 -13.04 -16.72
CA HIS A 129 14.06 -14.16 -17.55
C HIS A 129 13.86 -13.87 -19.05
N ARG A 130 12.72 -13.27 -19.45
CA ARG A 130 12.45 -12.84 -20.82
C ARG A 130 13.46 -11.78 -21.30
N HIS A 131 13.85 -10.86 -20.42
CA HIS A 131 14.81 -9.81 -20.74
C HIS A 131 16.27 -10.17 -20.47
N MET A 132 16.58 -11.34 -19.89
CA MET A 132 17.95 -11.75 -19.57
C MET A 132 18.79 -11.95 -20.83
N VAL A 133 18.17 -12.47 -21.91
CA VAL A 133 18.79 -12.60 -23.24
C VAL A 133 19.07 -11.22 -23.85
N THR A 134 18.14 -10.28 -23.67
CA THR A 134 18.27 -8.90 -24.12
C THR A 134 19.32 -8.12 -23.32
N ALA A 135 19.40 -8.35 -22.00
CA ALA A 135 20.36 -7.75 -21.08
C ALA A 135 21.80 -8.24 -21.34
N GLN A 136 22.00 -9.51 -21.71
CA GLN A 136 23.32 -10.01 -22.13
C GLN A 136 23.79 -9.36 -23.44
N ILE A 137 22.89 -9.14 -24.40
CA ILE A 137 23.20 -8.44 -25.65
C ILE A 137 23.51 -6.95 -25.34
N PHE A 138 22.71 -6.29 -24.51
CA PHE A 138 22.95 -4.92 -24.11
C PHE A 138 24.17 -4.72 -23.20
N ALA A 139 24.57 -5.69 -22.36
CA ALA A 139 25.78 -5.58 -21.54
C ALA A 139 27.04 -5.38 -22.40
N SER A 140 27.09 -6.00 -23.59
CA SER A 140 28.18 -5.80 -24.55
C SER A 140 28.13 -4.45 -25.29
N VAL A 141 26.96 -3.80 -25.32
CA VAL A 141 26.77 -2.47 -25.92
C VAL A 141 26.91 -1.36 -24.87
N LEU A 142 26.51 -1.60 -23.62
CA LEU A 142 26.44 -0.64 -22.52
C LEU A 142 27.77 -0.39 -21.81
N GLU A 143 28.80 -1.23 -21.95
CA GLU A 143 30.16 -0.83 -21.54
C GLU A 143 30.64 0.44 -22.28
N LYS A 144 29.98 0.80 -23.39
CA LYS A 144 30.27 2.00 -24.19
C LYS A 144 29.34 3.21 -23.93
N THR A 145 28.24 3.02 -23.19
CA THR A 145 27.14 4.02 -23.04
C THR A 145 26.69 4.21 -21.59
N ARG A 146 27.51 3.79 -20.62
CA ARG A 146 27.21 3.83 -19.19
C ARG A 146 27.20 5.25 -18.60
N GLU A 147 27.72 6.25 -19.30
CA GLU A 147 27.72 7.64 -18.84
C GLU A 147 26.38 8.37 -19.11
N ASP A 148 25.55 7.89 -20.04
CA ASP A 148 24.34 8.60 -20.47
C ASP A 148 23.00 7.97 -20.01
N THR A 149 23.02 6.78 -19.40
CA THR A 149 21.79 5.97 -19.20
C THR A 149 21.37 5.85 -17.72
N GLN A 150 21.10 6.96 -17.05
CA GLN A 150 20.54 6.98 -15.69
C GLN A 150 18.99 6.84 -15.65
N SER A 151 18.34 6.55 -16.78
CA SER A 151 16.88 6.54 -16.90
C SER A 151 16.37 5.35 -17.71
N LEU A 152 16.56 4.12 -17.25
CA LEU A 152 15.79 2.98 -17.77
C LEU A 152 14.51 2.82 -16.95
N ALA A 153 13.50 3.57 -17.40
CA ALA A 153 12.17 3.64 -16.83
C ALA A 153 11.40 2.32 -17.05
N VAL A 154 11.18 1.58 -15.96
CA VAL A 154 10.16 0.51 -15.90
C VAL A 154 8.74 1.13 -15.79
N PHE A 155 8.63 2.46 -15.65
CA PHE A 155 7.39 3.23 -15.55
C PHE A 155 7.44 4.45 -16.49
N ASP A 156 7.47 4.21 -17.80
CA ASP A 156 7.64 5.27 -18.80
C ASP A 156 6.38 6.15 -18.98
N ALA A 157 5.22 5.65 -18.54
CA ALA A 157 4.00 6.45 -18.47
C ALA A 157 4.06 7.42 -17.28
N PRO A 158 3.88 8.75 -17.49
CA PRO A 158 3.84 9.73 -16.40
C PRO A 158 2.81 9.40 -15.31
N THR A 159 1.76 8.66 -15.66
CA THR A 159 0.70 8.18 -14.77
C THR A 159 1.15 7.10 -13.78
N ASP A 160 2.26 6.40 -14.02
CA ASP A 160 2.74 5.31 -13.15
C ASP A 160 3.96 5.69 -12.30
N LYS A 161 4.54 6.87 -12.52
CA LYS A 161 5.71 7.39 -11.77
C LYS A 161 5.51 7.43 -10.26
N TRP A 162 4.28 7.60 -9.79
CA TRP A 162 3.94 7.61 -8.36
C TRP A 162 4.29 6.28 -7.66
N ARG A 163 4.31 5.15 -8.40
CA ARG A 163 4.68 3.84 -7.84
C ARG A 163 6.12 3.83 -7.35
N SER A 164 6.99 4.56 -8.05
CA SER A 164 8.38 4.83 -7.66
C SER A 164 8.54 6.04 -6.73
N LEU A 165 7.44 6.56 -6.18
CA LEU A 165 7.42 7.73 -5.30
C LEU A 165 7.92 9.01 -5.98
N ILE A 166 7.71 9.15 -7.28
CA ILE A 166 8.09 10.34 -8.05
C ILE A 166 6.87 11.21 -8.29
N LEU A 167 6.96 12.50 -7.96
CA LEU A 167 5.91 13.47 -8.25
C LEU A 167 6.21 14.24 -9.55
N VAL A 168 5.27 14.21 -10.48
CA VAL A 168 5.38 14.88 -11.78
C VAL A 168 5.04 16.38 -11.71
N LYS A 169 5.38 17.13 -12.76
CA LYS A 169 5.02 18.56 -12.90
C LYS A 169 3.54 18.81 -13.14
N ASP A 170 2.86 17.91 -13.85
CA ASP A 170 1.43 18.07 -14.14
C ASP A 170 0.62 18.10 -12.84
N THR A 171 -0.15 19.17 -12.61
CA THR A 171 -0.82 19.42 -11.33
C THR A 171 -1.87 18.37 -10.99
N SER A 172 -2.59 17.87 -12.00
CA SER A 172 -3.66 16.88 -11.79
C SER A 172 -3.08 15.51 -11.44
N LEU A 173 -2.09 15.05 -12.22
CA LEU A 173 -1.38 13.79 -11.97
C LEU A 173 -0.59 13.84 -10.67
N ARG A 174 0.00 14.99 -10.35
CA ARG A 174 0.72 15.21 -9.09
C ARG A 174 -0.20 15.05 -7.88
N THR A 175 -1.36 15.70 -7.89
CA THR A 175 -2.32 15.61 -6.78
C THR A 175 -2.85 14.18 -6.63
N ALA A 176 -3.19 13.53 -7.74
CA ALA A 176 -3.58 12.12 -7.74
C ALA A 176 -2.47 11.21 -7.19
N ALA A 177 -1.21 11.42 -7.62
CA ALA A 177 -0.05 10.68 -7.15
C ALA A 177 0.16 10.84 -5.63
N MET A 178 -0.02 12.05 -5.09
CA MET A 178 0.09 12.30 -3.65
C MET A 178 -0.88 11.44 -2.84
N HIS A 179 -2.15 11.36 -3.27
CA HIS A 179 -3.13 10.49 -2.63
C HIS A 179 -2.82 9.01 -2.84
N GLN A 180 -2.49 8.58 -4.06
CA GLN A 180 -2.20 7.17 -4.37
C GLN A 180 -1.00 6.63 -3.58
N ILE A 181 0.04 7.43 -3.41
CA ILE A 181 1.20 7.08 -2.57
C ILE A 181 0.75 6.84 -1.12
N LEU A 182 -0.01 7.77 -0.55
CA LEU A 182 -0.46 7.69 0.84
C LEU A 182 -1.46 6.56 1.05
N ASP A 183 -2.39 6.37 0.13
CA ASP A 183 -3.41 5.31 0.19
C ASP A 183 -2.77 3.93 0.06
N ARG A 184 -1.71 3.78 -0.74
CA ARG A 184 -0.89 2.55 -0.77
C ARG A 184 -0.24 2.28 0.58
N GLU A 185 0.36 3.28 1.21
CA GLU A 185 0.98 3.08 2.52
C GLU A 185 -0.07 2.85 3.62
N TYR A 186 -1.25 3.46 3.52
CA TYR A 186 -2.38 3.19 4.41
C TYR A 186 -2.88 1.75 4.27
N ALA A 187 -2.96 1.21 3.05
CA ALA A 187 -3.33 -0.19 2.84
C ALA A 187 -2.33 -1.17 3.49
N ASN A 188 -1.06 -0.80 3.62
CA ASN A 188 -0.01 -1.60 4.26
C ASN A 188 0.09 -1.40 5.78
N PHE A 189 -0.76 -0.55 6.36
CA PHE A 189 -0.71 -0.16 7.77
C PHE A 189 -0.75 -1.37 8.72
N ASP A 190 -1.66 -2.31 8.47
CA ASP A 190 -1.87 -3.46 9.34
C ASP A 190 -0.64 -4.40 9.32
N SER A 191 -0.10 -4.69 8.14
CA SER A 191 1.17 -5.44 7.98
C SER A 191 2.34 -4.74 8.68
N ALA A 192 2.43 -3.42 8.59
CA ALA A 192 3.46 -2.64 9.27
C ALA A 192 3.34 -2.76 10.80
N PHE A 193 2.12 -2.75 11.34
CA PHE A 193 1.87 -2.90 12.76
C PHE A 193 2.10 -4.32 13.28
N ILE A 194 1.85 -5.34 12.44
CA ILE A 194 2.24 -6.73 12.72
C ILE A 194 3.76 -6.84 12.80
N GLU A 195 4.50 -6.30 11.81
CA GLU A 195 5.97 -6.29 11.83
C GLU A 195 6.53 -5.63 13.09
N ALA A 196 5.93 -4.50 13.50
CA ALA A 196 6.35 -3.75 14.68
C ALA A 196 5.91 -4.38 16.02
N GLY A 197 5.02 -5.39 15.99
CA GLY A 197 4.44 -5.97 17.20
C GLY A 197 3.49 -5.03 17.95
N LEU A 198 2.84 -4.10 17.25
CA LEU A 198 1.97 -3.06 17.83
C LEU A 198 0.49 -3.47 17.95
N VAL A 199 0.13 -4.65 17.47
CA VAL A 199 -1.28 -5.08 17.36
C VAL A 199 -1.96 -5.13 18.73
N ASP A 200 -1.40 -5.88 19.69
CA ASP A 200 -2.02 -6.18 20.99
C ASP A 200 -1.16 -5.72 22.18
N VAL A 201 -0.59 -4.53 22.05
CA VAL A 201 0.21 -3.92 23.11
C VAL A 201 -0.71 -3.30 24.16
N SER A 202 -0.38 -3.52 25.44
CA SER A 202 -1.09 -2.95 26.59
C SER A 202 -0.25 -1.99 27.45
N GLU A 203 1.07 -2.03 27.34
CA GLU A 203 2.00 -1.27 28.18
C GLU A 203 2.81 -0.26 27.37
N ASP A 204 2.93 0.96 27.89
CA ASP A 204 3.70 2.04 27.28
C ASP A 204 5.16 1.64 27.06
N PHE A 205 5.62 1.74 25.82
CA PHE A 205 7.02 1.49 25.49
C PHE A 205 7.50 2.33 24.30
N GLN A 206 8.82 2.41 24.18
CA GLN A 206 9.49 2.92 23.00
C GLN A 206 10.71 2.06 22.70
N LYS A 207 10.89 1.70 21.43
CA LYS A 207 11.97 0.85 20.97
C LYS A 207 12.61 1.44 19.72
N HIS A 208 13.93 1.45 19.73
CA HIS A 208 14.75 1.75 18.56
C HIS A 208 15.36 0.46 18.01
N ILE A 209 15.23 0.24 16.71
CA ILE A 209 15.81 -0.92 16.03
C ILE A 209 16.67 -0.38 14.91
N SER A 210 17.95 -0.78 14.88
CA SER A 210 18.83 -0.47 13.76
C SER A 210 19.11 -1.77 13.02
N LYS A 211 18.70 -1.85 11.75
CA LYS A 211 18.95 -2.98 10.86
C LYS A 211 20.11 -2.62 9.94
N PHE A 212 21.23 -3.30 10.13
CA PHE A 212 22.43 -3.15 9.32
C PHE A 212 22.49 -4.26 8.30
N MET A 213 22.39 -3.90 7.02
CA MET A 213 22.52 -4.82 5.90
C MET A 213 23.87 -4.61 5.22
N PRO A 214 24.63 -5.66 4.87
CA PRO A 214 25.92 -5.54 4.18
C PRO A 214 25.81 -4.86 2.81
N ASP A 215 24.75 -5.18 2.05
CA ASP A 215 24.57 -4.74 0.65
C ASP A 215 23.39 -3.78 0.48
N ALA A 216 22.80 -3.28 1.57
CA ALA A 216 21.65 -2.39 1.53
C ALA A 216 21.80 -1.22 2.51
N ALA A 217 21.09 -0.13 2.23
CA ALA A 217 21.06 1.04 3.09
C ALA A 217 20.60 0.67 4.51
N HIS A 218 21.29 1.24 5.51
CA HIS A 218 20.92 1.05 6.91
C HIS A 218 19.51 1.55 7.17
N GLU A 219 18.74 0.77 7.93
CA GLU A 219 17.37 1.11 8.29
C GLU A 219 17.25 1.31 9.80
N PHE A 220 16.68 2.43 10.17
CA PHE A 220 16.37 2.78 11.54
C PHE A 220 14.86 2.73 11.72
N GLN A 221 14.42 1.99 12.72
CA GLN A 221 13.02 1.87 13.07
C GLN A 221 12.77 2.46 14.45
N ASN A 222 11.65 3.15 14.59
CA ASN A 222 11.13 3.62 15.87
C ASN A 222 9.73 3.05 16.08
N VAL A 223 9.52 2.38 17.20
CA VAL A 223 8.25 1.77 17.58
C VAL A 223 7.84 2.33 18.92
N VAL A 224 6.66 2.94 19.00
CA VAL A 224 6.14 3.55 20.22
C VAL A 224 4.70 3.11 20.45
N TYR A 225 4.41 2.76 21.69
CA TYR A 225 3.04 2.75 22.21
C TYR A 225 2.97 3.66 23.43
N ARG A 226 1.94 4.49 23.48
CA ARG A 226 1.68 5.43 24.57
C ARG A 226 0.19 5.52 24.83
N ARG A 227 -0.21 5.40 26.08
CA ARG A 227 -1.55 5.78 26.54
C ARG A 227 -1.55 7.20 27.10
N THR A 228 -2.56 7.98 26.72
CA THR A 228 -2.75 9.35 27.22
C THR A 228 -4.17 9.54 27.74
N GLY A 229 -4.35 10.44 28.70
CA GLY A 229 -5.68 10.86 29.18
C GLY A 229 -6.34 11.93 28.30
N LEU A 230 -5.74 12.26 27.16
CA LEU A 230 -6.18 13.35 26.30
C LEU A 230 -7.20 12.86 25.26
N PRO A 231 -8.19 13.69 24.87
CA PRO A 231 -9.12 13.35 23.81
C PRO A 231 -8.43 13.16 22.46
N LEU A 232 -8.97 12.26 21.62
CA LEU A 232 -8.45 11.91 20.30
C LEU A 232 -8.11 13.14 19.44
N ARG A 233 -9.02 14.12 19.41
CA ARG A 233 -8.86 15.35 18.63
C ARG A 233 -7.61 16.16 19.01
N CYS A 234 -7.32 16.26 20.31
CA CYS A 234 -6.19 17.02 20.81
C CYS A 234 -4.88 16.33 20.43
N VAL A 235 -4.84 15.00 20.62
CA VAL A 235 -3.67 14.19 20.26
C VAL A 235 -3.44 14.20 18.75
N ALA A 236 -4.49 14.06 17.95
CA ALA A 236 -4.40 14.09 16.49
C ALA A 236 -3.88 15.44 15.98
N ALA A 237 -4.42 16.55 16.46
CA ALA A 237 -4.00 17.89 16.05
C ALA A 237 -2.57 18.23 16.49
N GLY A 238 -2.21 17.92 17.74
CA GLY A 238 -0.84 18.10 18.23
C GLY A 238 0.17 17.25 17.45
N LEU A 239 -0.14 15.97 17.25
CA LEU A 239 0.72 15.06 16.50
C LEU A 239 0.86 15.48 15.02
N TRP A 240 -0.22 15.99 14.41
CA TRP A 240 -0.19 16.51 13.04
C TRP A 240 0.81 17.65 12.86
N ASN A 241 0.89 18.57 13.83
CA ASN A 241 1.88 19.66 13.81
C ASN A 241 3.32 19.15 13.98
N VAL A 242 3.52 18.17 14.88
CA VAL A 242 4.84 17.53 15.08
C VAL A 242 5.30 16.83 13.80
N ILE A 243 4.42 16.05 13.16
CA ILE A 243 4.72 15.30 11.92
C ILE A 243 5.06 16.25 10.77
N ARG A 244 4.30 17.34 10.63
CA ARG A 244 4.55 18.35 9.61
C ARG A 244 5.79 19.20 9.91
N GLY A 245 6.34 19.14 11.12
CA GLY A 245 7.49 19.93 11.52
C GLY A 245 7.14 21.42 11.67
N THR A 246 5.88 21.77 11.93
CA THR A 246 5.44 23.16 12.14
C THR A 246 5.65 23.62 13.60
N THR A 247 6.44 22.86 14.35
CA THR A 247 6.72 23.05 15.78
C THR A 247 8.11 23.63 15.99
N ASP A 248 8.62 24.42 15.04
CA ASP A 248 10.01 24.93 14.99
C ASP A 248 10.45 25.73 16.22
N LYS A 249 9.49 26.26 17.01
CA LYS A 249 9.76 26.99 18.24
C LYS A 249 10.08 26.08 19.43
N LEU A 250 9.85 24.77 19.32
CA LEU A 250 10.11 23.83 20.41
C LEU A 250 11.55 23.28 20.33
N PRO A 251 12.30 23.34 21.44
CA PRO A 251 13.63 22.76 21.49
C PRO A 251 13.56 21.23 21.34
N ASN A 252 14.61 20.64 20.76
CA ASN A 252 14.76 19.20 20.55
C ASN A 252 13.78 18.54 19.57
N MET A 253 13.01 19.34 18.82
CA MET A 253 12.32 18.84 17.63
C MET A 253 13.35 18.55 16.54
N ASN A 254 13.16 17.45 15.84
CA ASN A 254 14.10 17.00 14.82
C ASN A 254 13.54 17.15 13.39
N ARG A 255 12.31 17.63 13.25
CA ARG A 255 11.64 17.91 11.97
C ARG A 255 11.41 19.39 11.88
N HIS A 256 11.86 19.98 10.78
CA HIS A 256 11.71 21.41 10.53
C HIS A 256 11.00 21.61 9.20
N CYS A 257 9.96 22.44 9.20
CA CYS A 257 9.18 22.76 8.01
C CYS A 257 9.75 24.02 7.34
N HIS A 258 10.09 23.93 6.05
CA HIS A 258 10.42 25.10 5.24
C HIS A 258 9.21 25.56 4.42
N THR A 259 8.55 24.60 3.78
CA THR A 259 7.36 24.85 2.96
C THR A 259 6.29 23.82 3.30
N LEU A 260 5.08 24.31 3.54
CA LEU A 260 3.88 23.50 3.77
C LEU A 260 2.87 23.79 2.65
N LEU A 261 2.41 22.75 1.98
CA LEU A 261 1.32 22.79 1.01
C LEU A 261 0.21 21.87 1.49
N ASP A 262 -0.92 22.44 1.89
CA ASP A 262 -2.13 21.65 2.15
C ASP A 262 -2.81 21.34 0.81
N VAL A 263 -2.80 20.05 0.44
CA VAL A 263 -3.35 19.53 -0.81
C VAL A 263 -4.88 19.50 -0.72
N ASP A 264 -5.38 19.10 0.45
CA ASP A 264 -6.78 19.18 0.87
C ASP A 264 -6.87 19.28 2.41
N THR A 265 -8.06 19.14 2.98
CA THR A 265 -8.32 19.23 4.43
C THR A 265 -7.52 18.23 5.26
N HIS A 266 -7.12 17.09 4.68
CA HIS A 266 -6.54 15.97 5.41
C HIS A 266 -5.19 15.52 4.85
N THR A 267 -4.69 16.18 3.81
CA THR A 267 -3.49 15.79 3.08
C THR A 267 -2.56 17.00 2.94
N SER A 268 -1.30 16.85 3.36
CA SER A 268 -0.29 17.90 3.23
C SER A 268 0.98 17.35 2.59
N TYR A 269 1.62 18.18 1.77
CA TYR A 269 3.00 18.01 1.32
C TYR A 269 3.90 18.96 2.12
N VAL A 270 4.99 18.42 2.67
CA VAL A 270 5.95 19.17 3.49
C VAL A 270 7.33 19.07 2.85
N SER A 271 7.95 20.21 2.63
CA SER A 271 9.38 20.33 2.32
C SER A 271 10.12 20.94 3.51
N GLY A 272 11.27 20.39 3.88
CA GLY A 272 11.99 20.81 5.07
C GLY A 272 13.26 20.00 5.32
N THR A 273 13.63 19.87 6.59
CA THR A 273 14.80 19.09 7.03
C THR A 273 14.48 18.13 8.16
N LEU A 274 15.25 17.05 8.23
CA LEU A 274 15.26 16.08 9.31
C LEU A 274 16.65 16.09 9.96
N SER A 275 16.73 16.51 11.21
CA SER A 275 17.91 16.41 12.05
C SER A 275 17.98 14.99 12.63
N HIS A 276 19.08 14.27 12.38
CA HIS A 276 19.27 12.93 12.90
C HIS A 276 20.72 12.80 13.41
N PRO A 277 21.03 11.89 14.35
CA PRO A 277 22.41 11.67 14.81
C PRO A 277 23.43 11.36 13.70
N LEU A 278 22.96 10.97 12.50
CA LEU A 278 23.81 10.69 11.34
C LEU A 278 24.05 11.93 10.46
N GLY A 279 23.39 13.05 10.76
CA GLY A 279 23.46 14.28 9.98
C GLY A 279 22.09 14.89 9.73
N THR A 280 22.09 15.96 8.94
CA THR A 280 20.88 16.66 8.50
C THR A 280 20.50 16.19 7.11
N PHE A 281 19.24 15.83 6.94
CA PHE A 281 18.69 15.29 5.70
C PHE A 281 17.64 16.23 5.12
N GLN A 282 17.66 16.43 3.80
CA GLN A 282 16.54 17.04 3.10
C GLN A 282 15.30 16.15 3.26
N ARG A 283 14.15 16.78 3.49
CA ARG A 283 12.88 16.09 3.74
C ARG A 283 11.82 16.59 2.77
N ARG A 284 11.22 15.69 1.99
CA ARG A 284 9.99 15.93 1.21
C ARG A 284 9.00 14.83 1.48
N VAL A 285 7.94 15.14 2.22
CA VAL A 285 7.08 14.13 2.83
C VAL A 285 5.63 14.49 2.66
N LEU A 286 4.89 13.50 2.19
CA LEU A 286 3.44 13.50 2.14
C LEU A 286 2.90 13.02 3.48
N CYS A 287 1.84 13.65 3.97
CA CYS A 287 1.14 13.27 5.18
C CYS A 287 -0.36 13.21 4.89
N LYS A 288 -1.08 12.20 5.39
CA LYS A 288 -2.55 12.14 5.28
C LYS A 288 -3.22 11.58 6.53
N LEU A 289 -4.35 12.16 6.90
CA LEU A 289 -5.24 11.76 7.99
C LEU A 289 -6.38 10.88 7.46
N TYR A 290 -6.61 9.75 8.12
CA TYR A 290 -7.70 8.82 7.83
C TYR A 290 -8.54 8.64 9.09
N PHE A 291 -9.79 9.12 9.06
CA PHE A 291 -10.75 8.94 10.14
C PHE A 291 -11.67 7.75 9.85
N ASN A 292 -12.10 7.05 10.89
CA ASN A 292 -13.09 5.98 10.76
C ASN A 292 -14.54 6.48 10.63
N ALA A 293 -14.76 7.79 10.72
CA ALA A 293 -16.05 8.44 10.54
C ALA A 293 -15.91 9.65 9.60
N PRO A 294 -16.97 10.02 8.85
CA PRO A 294 -16.94 11.21 7.98
C PRO A 294 -16.73 12.51 8.74
N ASP A 295 -17.28 12.63 9.95
CA ASP A 295 -17.05 13.77 10.85
C ASP A 295 -15.88 13.46 11.79
N PRO A 296 -14.76 14.21 11.72
CA PRO A 296 -13.63 14.05 12.63
C PRO A 296 -14.00 14.17 14.11
N LYS A 297 -15.07 14.90 14.46
CA LYS A 297 -15.52 15.03 15.86
C LYS A 297 -16.18 13.77 16.40
N ALA A 298 -16.78 12.97 15.53
CA ALA A 298 -17.41 11.70 15.87
C ALA A 298 -16.46 10.50 15.72
N ALA A 299 -15.27 10.72 15.17
CA ALA A 299 -14.28 9.66 14.97
C ALA A 299 -13.79 9.10 16.32
N THR A 300 -13.65 7.77 16.37
CA THR A 300 -13.03 7.06 17.50
C THR A 300 -11.66 6.51 17.14
N ARG A 301 -11.27 6.61 15.86
CA ARG A 301 -9.97 6.21 15.35
C ARG A 301 -9.50 7.19 14.28
N CYS A 302 -8.23 7.56 14.37
CA CYS A 302 -7.52 8.34 13.38
C CYS A 302 -6.20 7.65 13.05
N VAL A 303 -5.92 7.46 11.76
CA VAL A 303 -4.62 6.97 11.29
C VAL A 303 -3.93 8.09 10.52
N ILE A 304 -2.68 8.38 10.87
CA ILE A 304 -1.83 9.32 10.15
C ILE A 304 -0.77 8.52 9.41
N VAL A 305 -0.69 8.70 8.10
CA VAL A 305 0.33 8.06 7.25
C VAL A 305 1.25 9.12 6.71
N CYS A 306 2.55 8.86 6.74
CA CYS A 306 3.55 9.73 6.15
C CYS A 306 4.49 8.95 5.25
N ARG A 307 4.82 9.50 4.08
CA ARG A 307 5.74 8.89 3.13
C ARG A 307 6.61 9.94 2.46
N SER A 308 7.93 9.76 2.52
CA SER A 308 8.85 10.56 1.70
C SER A 308 8.72 10.22 0.23
N ILE A 309 8.99 11.20 -0.62
CA ILE A 309 9.10 10.99 -2.06
C ILE A 309 10.56 10.80 -2.48
N GLU A 310 10.76 10.04 -3.57
CA GLU A 310 12.08 9.77 -4.13
C GLU A 310 12.54 10.92 -5.02
N ASP A 311 11.63 11.50 -5.80
CA ASP A 311 11.91 12.66 -6.65
C ASP A 311 10.67 13.54 -6.84
N ASP A 312 10.91 14.80 -7.17
CA ASP A 312 9.91 15.83 -7.36
C ASP A 312 10.31 16.75 -8.51
N GLU A 313 9.65 16.61 -9.65
CA GLU A 313 10.00 17.36 -10.85
C GLU A 313 9.80 18.89 -10.71
N LEU A 314 9.03 19.37 -9.72
CA LEU A 314 8.85 20.80 -9.43
C LEU A 314 9.84 21.32 -8.39
N SER A 315 10.31 20.46 -7.50
CA SER A 315 11.25 20.83 -6.44
C SER A 315 12.22 19.67 -6.23
N PRO A 316 13.23 19.47 -7.08
CA PRO A 316 14.14 18.33 -6.97
C PRO A 316 15.04 18.44 -5.73
N TYR A 317 15.51 17.29 -5.23
CA TYR A 317 16.53 17.26 -4.17
C TYR A 317 17.83 17.93 -4.65
N SER A 318 18.51 18.65 -3.75
CA SER A 318 19.85 19.13 -4.06
C SER A 318 20.82 17.95 -4.12
N GLU A 319 21.61 17.84 -5.17
CA GLU A 319 22.55 16.72 -5.39
C GLU A 319 23.62 16.59 -4.29
N HIS A 320 23.95 17.69 -3.62
CA HIS A 320 25.05 17.76 -2.65
C HIS A 320 24.64 17.43 -1.21
N SER A 321 23.35 17.24 -0.94
CA SER A 321 22.86 16.97 0.42
C SER A 321 22.06 15.67 0.46
N PRO A 322 22.29 14.79 1.45
CA PRO A 322 21.50 13.57 1.57
C PRO A 322 20.03 13.91 1.89
N TYR A 323 19.13 12.99 1.55
CA TYR A 323 17.71 13.11 1.84
C TYR A 323 17.21 11.92 2.66
N SER A 324 16.07 12.14 3.33
CA SER A 324 15.44 11.15 4.17
C SER A 324 14.46 10.30 3.36
N ASN A 325 14.71 8.99 3.27
CA ASN A 325 13.69 8.03 2.85
C ASN A 325 12.95 7.54 4.11
N GLU A 326 11.77 8.09 4.37
CA GLU A 326 10.97 7.78 5.55
C GLU A 326 9.58 7.28 5.20
N VAL A 327 9.07 6.39 6.04
CA VAL A 327 7.66 6.03 6.10
C VAL A 327 7.26 5.90 7.56
N SER A 328 6.10 6.43 7.92
CA SER A 328 5.57 6.27 9.26
C SER A 328 4.06 6.12 9.29
N TRP A 329 3.61 5.31 10.23
CA TRP A 329 2.22 5.04 10.52
C TRP A 329 1.94 5.39 11.98
N HIS A 330 0.90 6.17 12.21
CA HIS A 330 0.43 6.56 13.52
C HIS A 330 -1.02 6.13 13.64
N ALA A 331 -1.37 5.32 14.62
CA ALA A 331 -2.77 5.01 14.93
C ALA A 331 -3.12 5.59 16.29
N LEU A 332 -4.21 6.34 16.29
CA LEU A 332 -4.79 6.98 17.44
C LEU A 332 -6.18 6.37 17.64
N GLU A 333 -6.41 5.76 18.80
CA GLU A 333 -7.68 5.11 19.12
C GLU A 333 -8.18 5.63 20.46
N THR A 334 -9.45 6.03 20.53
CA THR A 334 -10.09 6.38 21.80
C THR A 334 -10.10 5.16 22.71
N ASN A 335 -9.58 5.30 23.93
CA ASN A 335 -9.58 4.22 24.91
C ASN A 335 -10.85 4.22 25.79
N GLU A 336 -11.04 3.15 26.55
CA GLU A 336 -12.23 2.93 27.38
C GLU A 336 -12.46 4.02 28.44
N VAL A 337 -11.39 4.74 28.81
CA VAL A 337 -11.41 5.79 29.84
C VAL A 337 -11.61 7.19 29.23
N GLY A 338 -11.85 7.28 27.91
CA GLY A 338 -12.05 8.53 27.18
C GLY A 338 -10.77 9.28 26.78
N GLY A 339 -9.60 8.68 27.03
CA GLY A 339 -8.30 9.15 26.55
C GLY A 339 -7.96 8.57 25.17
N THR A 340 -6.68 8.63 24.79
CA THR A 340 -6.20 8.14 23.48
C THR A 340 -5.01 7.22 23.63
N ASP A 341 -5.09 6.07 22.97
CA ASP A 341 -3.98 5.16 22.75
C ASP A 341 -3.29 5.52 21.43
N LEU A 342 -2.01 5.85 21.51
CA LEU A 342 -1.13 6.20 20.39
C LEU A 342 -0.19 5.03 20.09
N LYS A 343 -0.26 4.50 18.87
CA LYS A 343 0.68 3.54 18.30
C LYS A 343 1.43 4.20 17.16
N PHE A 344 2.74 4.08 17.14
CA PHE A 344 3.59 4.70 16.14
C PHE A 344 4.67 3.74 15.67
N PHE A 345 4.80 3.63 14.36
CA PHE A 345 5.87 2.91 13.71
C PHE A 345 6.47 3.75 12.59
N GLN A 346 7.78 3.96 12.64
CA GLN A 346 8.52 4.64 11.58
C GLN A 346 9.68 3.77 11.10
N LYS A 347 9.93 3.84 9.80
CA LYS A 347 11.20 3.41 9.17
C LYS A 347 11.86 4.61 8.52
N PHE A 348 13.16 4.73 8.71
CA PHE A 348 14.01 5.77 8.14
C PHE A 348 15.25 5.12 7.51
N ARG A 349 15.57 5.55 6.28
CA ARG A 349 16.81 5.21 5.58
C ARG A 349 17.42 6.48 4.99
N PRO A 350 18.73 6.72 5.16
CA PRO A 350 19.41 7.79 4.45
C PRO A 350 19.53 7.43 2.96
N SER A 351 19.37 8.41 2.07
CA SER A 351 19.40 8.18 0.61
C SER A 351 20.79 7.89 0.04
N ALA A 352 21.80 8.58 0.54
CA ALA A 352 23.17 8.18 0.34
C ALA A 352 23.45 7.05 1.32
N SER A 353 24.09 5.96 0.84
CA SER A 353 24.92 5.16 1.73
C SER A 353 25.80 6.16 2.45
N THR A 354 25.60 6.31 3.75
CA THR A 354 26.52 7.07 4.57
C THR A 354 27.83 6.32 4.45
N ASN A 355 28.64 6.70 3.45
CA ASN A 355 29.72 5.92 2.87
C ASN A 355 30.56 5.34 3.99
N ALA A 356 30.70 4.01 4.03
CA ALA A 356 31.81 3.14 4.51
C ALA A 356 32.69 3.57 5.72
N ASN A 357 32.41 4.69 6.36
CA ASN A 357 33.30 5.51 7.19
C ASN A 357 32.53 6.19 8.32
N LEU A 358 31.23 5.94 8.50
CA LEU A 358 30.65 6.23 9.81
C LEU A 358 31.08 5.08 10.73
N PRO A 359 32.05 5.27 11.64
CA PRO A 359 32.34 4.25 12.61
C PRO A 359 31.05 4.06 13.40
N LEU A 360 30.41 2.92 13.19
CA LEU A 360 29.29 2.45 14.00
C LEU A 360 29.81 2.10 15.41
N ASN A 361 30.39 3.09 16.10
CA ASN A 361 30.92 3.00 17.45
C ASN A 361 29.79 3.03 18.49
N SER A 362 30.07 2.63 19.73
CA SER A 362 29.06 2.70 20.79
C SER A 362 28.56 4.13 21.10
N THR A 363 29.21 5.16 20.55
CA THR A 363 28.87 6.57 20.75
C THR A 363 27.64 6.96 19.96
N TRP A 364 27.51 6.58 18.67
CA TRP A 364 26.32 6.96 17.88
C TRP A 364 25.04 6.32 18.43
N MET A 365 25.10 5.08 18.92
CA MET A 365 23.92 4.41 19.53
C MET A 365 23.43 5.17 20.75
N ARG A 366 24.37 5.63 21.59
CA ARG A 366 24.06 6.44 22.77
C ARG A 366 23.50 7.80 22.37
N THR A 367 24.06 8.44 21.34
CA THR A 367 23.52 9.71 20.80
C THR A 367 22.11 9.53 20.27
N LEU A 368 21.83 8.47 19.50
CA LEU A 368 20.49 8.18 18.98
C LEU A 368 19.48 7.94 20.09
N GLU A 369 19.85 7.16 21.10
CA GLU A 369 18.97 6.91 22.24
C GLU A 369 18.73 8.20 23.06
N GLN A 370 19.76 9.01 23.28
CA GLN A 370 19.66 10.29 23.97
C GLN A 370 18.76 11.28 23.19
N ASP A 371 19.04 11.49 21.92
CA ASP A 371 18.28 12.40 21.05
C ASP A 371 16.83 11.96 20.95
N SER A 372 16.58 10.64 20.84
CA SER A 372 15.21 10.15 20.80
C SER A 372 14.48 10.32 22.14
N ARG A 373 15.16 10.18 23.28
CA ARG A 373 14.55 10.50 24.59
C ARG A 373 14.21 11.99 24.72
N LEU A 374 15.08 12.87 24.23
CA LEU A 374 14.84 14.32 24.22
C LEU A 374 13.67 14.68 23.31
N MET A 375 13.67 14.15 22.08
CA MET A 375 12.58 14.34 21.13
C MET A 375 11.26 13.80 21.70
N ARG A 376 11.26 12.60 22.29
CA ARG A 376 10.07 12.01 22.93
C ARG A 376 9.51 12.95 23.99
N ARG A 377 10.36 13.46 24.89
CA ARG A 377 9.92 14.40 25.94
C ARG A 377 9.34 15.67 25.34
N ALA A 378 9.98 16.24 24.33
CA ALA A 378 9.51 17.45 23.67
C ALA A 378 8.14 17.22 22.98
N VAL A 379 7.97 16.10 22.27
CA VAL A 379 6.70 15.73 21.63
C VAL A 379 5.61 15.48 22.67
N HIS A 380 5.93 14.76 23.74
CA HIS A 380 4.97 14.49 24.82
C HIS A 380 4.52 15.79 25.47
N GLN A 381 5.47 16.64 25.86
CA GLN A 381 5.18 17.94 26.46
C GLN A 381 4.32 18.79 25.53
N TYR A 382 4.66 18.87 24.24
CA TYR A 382 3.87 19.61 23.28
C TYR A 382 2.43 19.11 23.18
N ILE A 383 2.23 17.80 23.08
CA ILE A 383 0.88 17.20 22.98
C ILE A 383 0.10 17.38 24.28
N ASP A 384 0.76 17.23 25.43
CA ASP A 384 0.12 17.34 26.75
C ASP A 384 -0.26 18.79 27.07
N GLU A 385 0.50 19.76 26.57
CA GLU A 385 0.21 21.20 26.67
C GLU A 385 -0.72 21.71 25.56
N PHE A 386 -0.98 20.90 24.52
CA PHE A 386 -1.83 21.26 23.38
C PHE A 386 -3.34 21.42 23.76
N VAL A 387 -3.69 21.28 25.04
CA VAL A 387 -5.07 21.40 25.53
C VAL A 387 -5.67 22.74 25.08
N GLU A 388 -6.73 22.60 24.27
CA GLU A 388 -7.46 23.62 23.52
C GLU A 388 -7.41 25.03 24.11
N THR A 389 -6.53 25.88 23.59
CA THR A 389 -6.95 27.27 23.36
C THR A 389 -8.17 27.21 22.45
N PRO A 390 -9.31 27.84 22.80
CA PRO A 390 -10.50 27.82 21.96
C PRO A 390 -10.24 28.71 20.74
N HIS A 391 -9.56 28.16 19.75
CA HIS A 391 -9.79 28.55 18.37
C HIS A 391 -10.93 27.68 17.87
N GLU A 392 -12.15 28.15 18.12
CA GLU A 392 -13.29 27.81 17.27
C GLU A 392 -12.81 27.89 15.81
N ASP A 393 -13.04 26.80 15.06
CA ASP A 393 -12.92 26.68 13.59
C ASP A 393 -11.60 26.32 12.90
N SER A 394 -10.48 26.01 13.58
CA SER A 394 -9.25 25.61 12.85
C SER A 394 -9.00 24.09 12.77
N LEU A 395 -9.93 23.37 12.13
CA LEU A 395 -9.52 22.31 11.17
C LEU A 395 -9.30 22.91 9.76
N VAL A 396 -9.46 24.23 9.62
CA VAL A 396 -9.08 25.01 8.44
C VAL A 396 -7.67 25.59 8.66
N PRO A 397 -6.69 25.29 7.79
CA PRO A 397 -5.37 25.87 7.91
C PRO A 397 -5.41 27.35 7.54
N SER A 398 -4.90 28.18 8.46
CA SER A 398 -4.60 29.58 8.19
C SER A 398 -3.49 29.65 7.14
N THR A 399 -3.77 30.30 6.01
CA THR A 399 -2.79 30.69 4.99
C THR A 399 -1.76 31.64 5.61
N THR A 400 -0.75 31.08 6.27
CA THR A 400 0.38 31.85 6.79
C THR A 400 1.49 31.75 5.76
N THR A 401 1.51 32.71 4.85
CA THR A 401 2.67 33.01 4.02
C THR A 401 3.84 33.40 4.92
N CYS A 402 4.86 32.54 4.99
CA CYS A 402 6.16 32.94 5.56
C CYS A 402 6.78 34.04 4.68
N PRO A 403 7.39 35.08 5.29
CA PRO A 403 8.03 36.14 4.52
C PRO A 403 9.32 35.62 3.88
N VAL A 404 9.42 35.81 2.56
CA VAL A 404 10.65 35.64 1.80
C VAL A 404 11.65 36.69 2.30
N SER A 405 12.75 36.24 2.90
CA SER A 405 13.90 37.11 3.17
C SER A 405 14.73 37.18 1.89
N HIS A 406 14.87 38.40 1.35
CA HIS A 406 15.75 38.75 0.24
C HIS A 406 17.22 38.68 0.63
#